data_AF-A0A3M2E8G4-F1
#
_entry.id   AF-A0A3M2E8G4-F1
#
_cell.length_a   1.000
_cell.length_b   1.000
_cell.length_c   1.000
_cell.angle_alpha   90.00
_cell.angle_beta   90.00
_cell.angle_gamma   90.00
#
_symmetry.space_group_name_H-M   'P 1'
#
loop_
_entity.id
_entity.type
_entity.pdbx_description
1 polymer ?
#
loop_
_entity_poly.entity_id
_entity_poly.type
_entity_poly.pdbx_seq_one_letter_code
_entity_poly.pdbx_strand_id
1 'polypeptide(L)' 'MSARALAPLVDLLGYARRHLRPGGVALFPKGESYGDELREALDRESFTYELIPSRTDPRAAIIKIDGL' A
#
# COMPACT_ATOMS: atom_id res chain seq x y z
N MET A 1 -2.66 10.45 19.36
CA MET A 1 -1.80 10.81 18.21
C MET A 1 -1.44 9.51 17.50
N SER A 2 -2.20 9.11 16.48
CA SER A 2 -1.83 7.98 15.61
C SER A 2 -0.81 8.48 14.58
N ALA A 3 0.14 7.61 14.24
CA ALA A 3 1.18 7.86 13.24
C ALA A 3 0.55 8.38 11.95
N ARG A 4 0.64 9.70 11.71
CA ARG A 4 0.00 10.35 10.57
C ARG A 4 0.64 9.82 9.28
N ALA A 5 -0.20 9.21 8.46
CA ALA A 5 -0.07 9.02 7.02
C ALA A 5 1.38 9.04 6.51
N LEU A 6 2.03 7.88 6.59
CA LEU A 6 3.30 7.62 5.93
C LEU A 6 3.06 7.69 4.41
N ALA A 7 3.13 8.88 3.82
CA ALA A 7 3.01 9.22 2.39
C ALA A 7 1.81 8.60 1.61
N PRO A 8 1.36 9.22 0.50
CA PRO A 8 0.49 8.54 -0.46
C PRO A 8 1.08 7.18 -0.87
N LEU A 9 0.23 6.16 -1.07
CA LEU A 9 0.67 4.81 -1.50
C LEU A 9 1.62 4.86 -2.69
N VAL A 10 1.38 5.77 -3.64
CA VAL A 10 2.24 6.02 -4.80
C VAL A 10 3.69 6.31 -4.42
N ASP A 11 3.93 7.17 -3.44
CA ASP A 11 5.28 7.54 -3.03
C ASP A 11 5.96 6.35 -2.33
N LEU A 12 5.19 5.61 -1.52
CA LEU A 12 5.67 4.39 -0.88
C LEU A 12 6.07 3.31 -1.87
N LEU A 13 5.31 3.16 -2.97
CA LEU A 13 5.66 2.26 -4.07
C LEU A 13 6.98 2.65 -4.73
N GLY A 14 7.19 3.97 -4.94
CA GLY A 14 8.45 4.50 -5.45
C GLY A 14 9.65 4.19 -4.55
N TYR A 15 9.48 4.24 -3.23
CA TYR A 15 10.51 3.82 -2.28
C TYR A 15 10.69 2.30 -2.26
N ALA A 16 9.58 1.55 -2.23
CA ALA A 16 9.62 0.09 -2.20
C ALA A 16 10.37 -0.46 -3.41
N ARG A 17 10.12 0.02 -4.63
CA ARG A 17 10.87 -0.41 -5.84
C ARG A 17 12.38 -0.27 -5.72
N ARG A 18 12.87 0.76 -5.04
CA ARG A 18 14.32 0.97 -4.87
C ARG A 18 14.95 0.00 -3.89
N HIS A 19 14.16 -0.56 -2.97
CA HIS A 19 14.61 -1.41 -1.88
C HIS A 19 14.14 -2.86 -2.01
N LEU A 20 13.14 -3.14 -2.84
CA LEU A 20 12.62 -4.48 -3.07
C LEU A 20 13.59 -5.25 -3.95
N ARG A 21 13.97 -6.44 -3.49
CA ARG A 21 14.59 -7.45 -4.34
C ARG A 21 13.58 -7.95 -5.39
N PRO A 22 14.02 -8.44 -6.55
CA PRO A 22 13.14 -9.14 -7.48
C PRO A 22 12.35 -10.24 -6.78
N GLY A 23 11.02 -10.23 -6.93
CA GLY A 23 10.11 -11.16 -6.25
C GLY A 23 9.88 -10.88 -4.75
N GLY A 24 10.27 -9.70 -4.27
CA GLY A 24 9.93 -9.25 -2.92
C GLY A 24 8.46 -8.85 -2.79
N VAL A 25 8.01 -8.73 -1.54
CA VAL A 25 6.64 -8.36 -1.18
C VAL A 25 6.69 -7.10 -0.30
N ALA A 26 5.86 -6.11 -0.63
CA ALA A 26 5.71 -4.90 0.16
C ALA A 26 4.38 -4.91 0.91
N LEU A 27 4.38 -4.51 2.19
CA LEU A 27 3.19 -4.46 3.04
C LEU A 27 2.97 -3.02 3.51
N PHE A 28 1.81 -2.46 3.17
CA PHE A 28 1.44 -1.08 3.50
C PHE A 28 0.18 -1.04 4.36
N PRO A 29 0.30 -0.81 5.68
CA PRO A 29 -0.85 -0.53 6.52
C PRO A 29 -1.42 0.84 6.17
N LYS A 30 -2.69 0.88 5.76
CA LYS A 30 -3.40 2.11 5.36
C LYS A 30 -4.71 2.26 6.14
N GLY A 31 -5.07 3.51 6.41
CA GLY A 31 -6.32 3.88 7.08
C GLY A 31 -7.49 3.95 6.11
N GLU A 32 -8.58 4.60 6.52
CA GLU A 32 -9.85 4.64 5.76
C GLU A 32 -9.76 5.14 4.32
N SER A 33 -8.78 6.00 4.01
CA SER A 33 -8.56 6.55 2.67
C SER A 33 -7.78 5.65 1.71
N TYR A 34 -7.49 4.40 2.10
CA TYR A 34 -6.66 3.50 1.29
C TYR A 34 -7.21 3.23 -0.12
N GLY A 35 -8.53 3.28 -0.30
CA GLY A 35 -9.19 3.02 -1.58
C GLY A 35 -8.84 4.06 -2.64
N ASP A 36 -8.84 5.35 -2.27
CA ASP A 36 -8.49 6.44 -3.19
C ASP A 36 -6.99 6.39 -3.55
N GLU A 37 -6.14 6.13 -2.56
CA GLU A 37 -4.70 5.97 -2.77
C GLU A 37 -4.35 4.77 -3.66
N LEU A 38 -5.06 3.65 -3.49
CA LEU A 38 -4.89 2.46 -4.31
C LEU A 38 -5.31 2.72 -5.76
N ARG A 39 -6.42 3.43 -5.95
CA ARG A 39 -6.87 3.81 -7.28
C ARG A 39 -5.85 4.69 -7.99
N GLU A 40 -5.34 5.72 -7.30
CA GLU A 40 -4.30 6.58 -7.87
C GLU A 40 -3.01 5.81 -8.22
N ALA A 41 -2.62 4.85 -7.39
CA ALA A 41 -1.47 4.00 -7.67
C ALA A 41 -1.70 3.10 -8.90
N LEU A 42 -2.87 2.50 -9.03
CA LEU A 42 -3.24 1.66 -10.18
C LEU A 42 -3.35 2.45 -11.49
N ASP A 43 -3.74 3.73 -11.42
CA ASP A 43 -3.77 4.62 -12.59
C ASP A 43 -2.36 4.98 -13.08
N ARG A 44 -1.36 4.96 -12.19
CA ARG A 44 0.05 5.27 -12.53
C ARG A 44 0.81 4.04 -13.01
N GLU A 45 0.58 2.88 -12.41
CA GLU A 45 1.30 1.64 -12.73
C GLU A 45 0.48 0.39 -12.41
N SER A 46 0.69 -0.69 -13.17
CA SER A 46 0.08 -1.99 -12.91
C SER A 46 0.94 -2.83 -11.97
N PHE A 47 0.34 -3.35 -10.91
CA PHE A 47 0.96 -4.27 -9.94
C PHE A 47 -0.08 -5.23 -9.38
N THR A 48 0.39 -6.35 -8.82
CA THR A 48 -0.48 -7.31 -8.12
C THR A 48 -0.63 -6.88 -6.67
N TYR A 49 -1.86 -6.83 -6.16
CA TYR A 49 -2.12 -6.51 -4.77
C TYR A 49 -3.17 -7.41 -4.13
N GLU A 50 -3.10 -7.53 -2.81
CA GLU A 50 -4.04 -8.23 -1.95
C GLU A 50 -4.44 -7.29 -0.79
N LEU A 51 -5.74 -7.17 -0.54
CA LEU A 51 -6.28 -6.37 0.56
C LEU A 51 -6.56 -7.26 1.76
N ILE A 52 -5.85 -7.01 2.86
CA ILE A 52 -6.02 -7.72 4.12
C ILE A 52 -6.77 -6.78 5.07
N PRO A 53 -8.05 -7.03 5.38
CA PRO A 53 -8.82 -6.17 6.28
C PRO A 53 -8.21 -6.17 7.68
N SER A 54 -8.17 -5.00 8.32
CA SER A 54 -7.66 -4.90 9.69
C SER A 54 -8.62 -5.55 10.67
N ARG A 55 -8.06 -6.30 11.63
CA ARG A 55 -8.82 -6.97 12.70
C ARG A 55 -9.25 -6.02 13.82
N THR A 56 -8.56 -4.88 13.95
CA THR A 56 -8.77 -3.92 15.05
C THR A 56 -9.53 -2.68 14.62
N ASP A 57 -9.49 -2.33 13.33
CA ASP A 57 -10.21 -1.20 12.76
C ASP A 57 -10.86 -1.63 11.43
N PRO A 58 -12.19 -1.75 11.34
CA PRO A 58 -12.87 -2.19 10.11
C PRO A 58 -12.70 -1.23 8.93
N ARG A 59 -12.21 0.00 9.17
CA ARG A 59 -11.92 0.98 8.12
C ARG A 59 -10.47 0.95 7.66
N ALA A 60 -9.59 0.24 8.36
CA ALA A 60 -8.19 0.11 7.96
C ALA A 60 -7.96 -1.21 7.21
N ALA A 61 -6.99 -1.21 6.31
CA ALA A 61 -6.56 -2.39 5.58
C ALA A 61 -5.04 -2.39 5.42
N ILE A 62 -4.46 -3.58 5.34
CA ILE A 62 -3.08 -3.76 4.89
C ILE A 62 -3.14 -4.11 3.41
N ILE A 63 -2.47 -3.29 2.61
CA ILE A 63 -2.28 -3.59 1.18
C ILE A 63 -0.97 -4.35 1.04
N LYS A 64 -1.06 -5.59 0.62
CA LYS A 64 0.10 -6.40 0.23
C LYS A 64 0.30 -6.26 -1.27
N ILE A 65 1.53 -5.97 -1.70
CA ILE A 65 1.87 -5.76 -3.11
C ILE A 65 3.02 -6.68 -3.48
N ASP A 66 2.83 -7.39 -4.59
CA ASP A 66 3.77 -8.37 -5.14
C ASP A 66 4.19 -7.94 -6.56
N GLY A 67 5.46 -8.20 -6.92
CA GLY A 67 5.93 -8.04 -8.30
C GLY A 67 6.18 -6.60 -8.77
N LEU A 68 6.60 -5.71 -7.86
CA LEU A 68 7.08 -4.35 -8.16
C LEU A 68 8.45 -4.31 -8.86
#